data_AF-A0AAV6VSC7-F1
#
_entry.id   AF-A0AAV6VSC7-F1
#
_cell.length_a   1.000
_cell.length_b   1.000
_cell.length_c   1.000
_cell.angle_alpha   90.00
_cell.angle_beta   90.00
_cell.angle_gamma   90.00
#
_symmetry.space_group_name_H-M   'P 1'
#
loop_
_entity.id
_entity.type
_entity.pdbx_description
1 polymer ?
#
loop_
_entity_poly.entity_id
_entity_poly.type
_entity_poly.pdbx_seq_one_letter_code
_entity_poly.pdbx_strand_id
1 'polypeptide(L)'
;MRLFGILVCVCLHATIVFGVLNTQPEQVHISYGRTPSEMIVTWTTFDPTNTSTVEYGKFKLDTVKTGYVTKFVDGGSSARVLWIHRVILTDLVPGTEYVYHCGSTNGWSAVYWFTAKQNGTDWSPRLVVYGDLGNYNAQSLPRIQEEVQKGMYDALLHVGDMAYNLDSENAAIGDEFMRQIETIAAYLPYQVCVGNHEEAYNFSNYVNRFSMMNQEGQINNHFYSFDIGPAHVIAFSTEFYFYVYYGWTQIARQYEWLENDLKKANLPENRAKRPWIITMGHRPMYCSTNDTDDCKLKESIIRKGLPILHAYGLEDLFYKYGVDLELWAHEHLYERMWPLYDRKVYNGSYDAPYTNPKAPVHIITGSAGCQENLDPFVKNPADWSAARYSDYGYTRLNIINKTHMYMEQVSDDQDGKCILIPDKVYRMAMTFYVKRAFQVTASISNRLLKKHLLLTNAAFSTVMGVAGDLVQQHYEILTDKEDHWKPVRTIHMGAAGLTTGIVSHYWSLFWYCSNIRRIYSTVERRIIREGIQDLYSRVDHLAPSTIC
;
A
#
# COMPACT_ATOMS: atom_id res chain seq x y z
N MET A 1 54.82 44.29 -75.68
CA MET A 1 53.59 44.09 -74.89
C MET A 1 53.96 43.35 -73.62
N ARG A 2 53.87 44.01 -72.45
CA ARG A 2 54.07 43.40 -71.13
C ARG A 2 52.71 42.88 -70.65
N LEU A 3 52.62 41.60 -70.28
CA LEU A 3 51.47 41.05 -69.55
C LEU A 3 51.82 40.99 -68.05
N PHE A 4 51.03 41.69 -67.24
CA PHE A 4 50.96 41.53 -65.78
C PHE A 4 49.99 40.39 -65.47
N GLY A 5 50.46 39.35 -64.78
CA GLY A 5 49.62 38.33 -64.17
C GLY A 5 49.49 38.60 -62.68
N ILE A 6 48.29 38.99 -62.23
CA ILE A 6 47.94 39.19 -60.83
C ILE A 6 47.59 37.83 -60.22
N LEU A 7 48.33 37.41 -59.20
CA LEU A 7 48.03 36.22 -58.40
C LEU A 7 46.99 36.61 -57.35
N VAL A 8 45.75 36.13 -57.49
CA VAL A 8 44.69 36.32 -56.50
C VAL A 8 44.79 35.20 -55.47
N CYS A 9 45.19 35.53 -54.25
CA CYS A 9 45.20 34.63 -53.11
C CYS A 9 43.79 34.61 -52.50
N VAL A 10 43.06 33.50 -52.66
CA VAL A 10 41.73 33.31 -52.05
C VAL A 10 41.92 32.74 -50.65
N CYS A 11 41.80 33.57 -49.63
CA CYS A 11 41.73 33.14 -48.23
C CYS A 11 40.31 32.59 -47.94
N LEU A 12 40.16 31.26 -47.97
CA LEU A 12 38.99 30.58 -47.41
C LEU A 12 38.95 30.78 -45.89
N HIS A 13 38.11 31.70 -45.43
CA HIS A 13 37.70 31.74 -44.02
C HIS A 13 36.72 30.60 -43.78
N ALA A 14 37.21 29.51 -43.20
CA ALA A 14 36.34 28.48 -42.63
C ALA A 14 35.72 29.04 -41.34
N THR A 15 34.51 29.56 -41.41
CA THR A 15 33.66 29.78 -40.24
C THR A 15 33.33 28.42 -39.63
N ILE A 16 34.02 28.07 -38.54
CA ILE A 16 33.63 26.95 -37.68
C ILE A 16 32.33 27.37 -36.99
N VAL A 17 31.20 26.88 -37.49
CA VAL A 17 29.93 26.96 -36.77
C VAL A 17 30.04 25.95 -35.63
N PHE A 18 30.35 26.43 -34.43
CA PHE A 18 30.11 25.64 -33.22
C PHE A 18 28.60 25.45 -33.13
N GLY A 19 28.11 24.23 -33.34
CA GLY A 19 26.71 23.90 -33.11
C GLY A 19 26.31 24.29 -31.68
N VAL A 20 25.08 24.77 -31.50
CA VAL A 20 24.53 25.05 -30.18
C VAL A 20 24.50 23.73 -29.39
N LEU A 21 25.27 23.65 -28.29
CA LEU A 21 25.27 22.50 -27.39
C LEU A 21 24.05 22.56 -26.46
N ASN A 22 23.17 21.58 -26.53
CA ASN A 22 21.99 21.45 -25.68
C ASN A 22 22.32 20.73 -24.37
N THR A 23 23.21 21.35 -23.61
CA THR A 23 23.75 20.83 -22.32
C THR A 23 23.14 21.50 -21.09
N GLN A 24 22.20 22.42 -21.29
CA GLN A 24 21.46 23.07 -20.22
C GLN A 24 20.54 22.05 -19.52
N PRO A 25 20.68 21.85 -18.19
CA PRO A 25 19.79 20.96 -17.44
C PRO A 25 18.34 21.42 -17.50
N GLU A 26 17.45 20.47 -17.73
CA GLU A 26 15.99 20.60 -17.60
C GLU A 26 15.39 19.29 -17.07
N GLN A 27 14.08 19.27 -16.83
CA GLN A 27 13.32 18.11 -16.36
C GLN A 27 13.81 17.66 -14.97
N VAL A 28 14.22 18.63 -14.14
CA VAL A 28 14.80 18.36 -12.83
C VAL A 28 13.74 17.80 -11.90
N HIS A 29 14.03 16.66 -11.30
CA HIS A 29 13.16 16.04 -10.32
C HIS A 29 13.94 15.25 -9.28
N ILE A 30 13.34 15.10 -8.10
CA ILE A 30 13.94 14.40 -6.96
C ILE A 30 13.09 13.21 -6.52
N SER A 31 13.76 12.17 -6.05
CA SER A 31 13.14 10.98 -5.47
C SER A 31 13.92 10.51 -4.24
N TYR A 32 13.28 9.77 -3.34
CA TYR A 32 13.97 9.26 -2.17
C TYR A 32 15.11 8.30 -2.54
N GLY A 33 16.21 8.41 -1.81
CA GLY A 33 17.25 7.38 -1.80
C GLY A 33 16.91 6.24 -0.82
N ARG A 34 17.88 5.38 -0.58
CA ARG A 34 17.74 4.18 0.25
C ARG A 34 17.40 4.50 1.71
N THR A 35 17.96 5.59 2.23
CA THR A 35 17.87 5.98 3.65
C THR A 35 17.33 7.40 3.80
N PRO A 36 16.87 7.83 4.99
CA PRO A 36 16.44 9.21 5.22
C PRO A 36 17.52 10.27 4.99
N SER A 37 18.79 9.87 4.98
CA SER A 37 19.95 10.73 4.68
C SER A 37 20.32 10.75 3.20
N GLU A 38 19.50 10.19 2.32
CA GLU A 38 19.75 10.11 0.88
C GLU A 38 18.60 10.71 0.06
N MET A 39 18.96 11.44 -1.00
CA MET A 39 18.04 11.99 -2.01
C MET A 39 18.67 11.80 -3.39
N ILE A 40 17.87 11.44 -4.39
CA ILE A 40 18.33 11.31 -5.77
C ILE A 40 17.87 12.54 -6.54
N VAL A 41 18.81 13.23 -7.18
CA VAL A 41 18.52 14.32 -8.12
C VAL A 41 18.70 13.75 -9.53
N THR A 42 17.65 13.86 -10.35
CA THR A 42 17.63 13.40 -11.75
C THR A 42 17.31 14.57 -12.67
N TRP A 43 18.00 14.66 -13.81
CA TRP A 43 17.72 15.66 -14.85
C TRP A 43 18.12 15.14 -16.24
N THR A 44 17.72 15.87 -17.27
CA THR A 44 17.97 15.52 -18.67
C THR A 44 18.82 16.60 -19.35
N THR A 45 19.74 16.17 -20.22
CA THR A 45 20.31 17.02 -21.30
C THR A 45 20.16 16.31 -22.66
N PHE A 46 20.28 17.07 -23.75
CA PHE A 46 20.17 16.53 -25.12
C PHE A 46 21.53 16.37 -25.82
N ASP A 47 22.59 16.91 -25.22
CA ASP A 47 23.98 16.66 -25.58
C ASP A 47 24.76 16.15 -24.36
N PRO A 48 25.83 15.34 -24.56
CA PRO A 48 26.62 14.81 -23.46
C PRO A 48 27.35 15.92 -22.70
N THR A 49 27.43 15.77 -21.39
CA THR A 49 28.25 16.63 -20.51
C THR A 49 29.46 15.87 -19.98
N ASN A 50 30.48 16.62 -19.54
CA ASN A 50 31.69 16.02 -18.94
C ASN A 50 31.44 15.42 -17.55
N THR A 51 30.49 15.99 -16.80
CA THR A 51 30.16 15.55 -15.44
C THR A 51 28.66 15.63 -15.18
N SER A 52 28.20 14.83 -14.22
CA SER A 52 26.87 14.97 -13.62
C SER A 52 27.07 15.46 -12.19
N THR A 53 26.89 16.75 -11.94
CA THR A 53 27.23 17.38 -10.67
C THR A 53 26.01 18.02 -10.03
N VAL A 54 25.88 17.86 -8.71
CA VAL A 54 24.98 18.64 -7.86
C VAL A 54 25.84 19.41 -6.87
N GLU A 55 25.60 20.71 -6.77
CA GLU A 55 26.07 21.51 -5.64
C GLU A 55 24.88 21.79 -4.74
N TYR A 56 25.06 21.64 -3.43
CA TYR A 56 23.99 21.73 -2.45
C TYR A 56 24.51 22.12 -1.08
N GLY A 57 23.60 22.51 -0.19
CA GLY A 57 23.89 22.78 1.21
C GLY A 57 22.70 23.42 1.93
N LYS A 58 22.80 23.62 3.24
CA LYS A 58 21.66 24.09 4.05
C LYS A 58 21.27 25.55 3.80
N PHE A 59 22.25 26.39 3.48
CA PHE A 59 22.06 27.84 3.27
C PHE A 59 22.80 28.37 2.04
N LYS A 60 23.76 27.60 1.52
CA LYS A 60 24.60 27.94 0.38
C LYS A 60 25.06 26.65 -0.31
N LEU A 61 25.47 26.75 -1.56
CA LEU A 61 25.95 25.65 -2.39
C LEU A 61 27.43 25.39 -2.09
N ASP A 62 27.74 24.76 -0.96
CA ASP A 62 29.12 24.54 -0.50
C ASP A 62 29.56 23.07 -0.49
N THR A 63 28.63 22.16 -0.76
CA THR A 63 28.90 20.73 -0.90
C THR A 63 28.70 20.32 -2.34
N VAL A 64 29.63 19.53 -2.88
CA VAL A 64 29.59 19.04 -4.27
C VAL A 64 29.48 17.53 -4.26
N LYS A 65 28.57 16.99 -5.07
CA LYS A 65 28.44 15.55 -5.32
C LYS A 65 28.39 15.30 -6.82
N THR A 66 29.14 14.29 -7.26
CA THR A 66 29.05 13.79 -8.64
C THR A 66 28.30 12.47 -8.69
N GLY A 67 27.69 12.21 -9.84
CA GLY A 67 26.97 10.97 -10.10
C GLY A 67 27.27 10.43 -11.49
N TYR A 68 26.29 9.78 -12.09
CA TYR A 68 26.44 9.10 -13.38
C TYR A 68 25.39 9.57 -14.37
N VAL A 69 25.64 9.28 -15.65
CA VAL A 69 24.72 9.56 -16.76
C VAL A 69 24.41 8.27 -17.51
N THR A 70 23.16 8.13 -17.93
CA THR A 70 22.69 7.07 -18.81
C THR A 70 22.34 7.67 -20.16
N LYS A 71 22.96 7.18 -21.23
CA LYS A 71 22.53 7.47 -22.60
C LYS A 71 21.28 6.65 -22.90
N PHE A 72 20.14 7.32 -23.02
CA PHE A 72 18.88 6.73 -23.43
C PHE A 72 18.64 7.02 -24.92
N VAL A 73 18.24 6.01 -25.68
CA VAL A 73 17.86 6.13 -27.09
C VAL A 73 16.39 5.74 -27.17
N ASP A 74 15.55 6.69 -27.53
CA ASP A 74 14.12 6.45 -27.70
C ASP A 74 13.83 5.45 -28.82
N GLY A 75 12.76 4.68 -28.69
CA GLY A 75 12.36 3.66 -29.67
C GLY A 75 11.67 4.22 -30.92
N GLY A 76 11.38 5.53 -30.95
CA GLY A 76 10.77 6.21 -32.09
C GLY A 76 11.65 6.24 -33.34
N SER A 77 11.05 6.60 -34.48
CA SER A 77 11.72 6.61 -35.78
C SER A 77 12.92 7.55 -35.86
N SER A 78 12.93 8.61 -35.04
CA SER A 78 14.04 9.56 -34.94
C SER A 78 15.19 9.06 -34.06
N ALA A 79 14.98 7.98 -33.30
CA ALA A 79 15.93 7.43 -32.33
C ALA A 79 16.56 8.54 -31.46
N ARG A 80 15.74 9.44 -30.93
CA ARG A 80 16.19 10.62 -30.18
C ARG A 80 17.04 10.16 -29.00
N VAL A 81 18.18 10.83 -28.81
CA VAL A 81 19.13 10.53 -27.74
C VAL A 81 18.92 11.52 -26.61
N LEU A 82 18.73 11.00 -25.40
CA LEU A 82 18.63 11.76 -24.17
C LEU A 82 19.76 11.31 -23.23
N TRP A 83 20.31 12.23 -22.46
CA TRP A 83 21.31 11.96 -21.43
C TRP A 83 20.67 12.17 -20.07
N ILE A 84 20.38 11.07 -19.38
CA ILE A 84 19.70 11.11 -18.09
C ILE A 84 20.74 11.04 -16.97
N HIS A 85 20.87 12.14 -16.25
CA HIS A 85 21.84 12.31 -15.18
C HIS A 85 21.21 11.94 -13.84
N ARG A 86 21.97 11.27 -12.97
CA ARG A 86 21.54 10.85 -11.64
C ARG A 86 22.65 11.10 -10.63
N VAL A 87 22.34 11.84 -9.57
CA VAL A 87 23.26 12.09 -8.46
C VAL A 87 22.57 11.71 -7.15
N ILE A 88 23.19 10.80 -6.39
CA ILE A 88 22.72 10.40 -5.07
C ILE A 88 23.42 11.28 -4.03
N LEU A 89 22.66 12.20 -3.44
CA LEU A 89 23.10 12.97 -2.28
C LEU A 89 23.11 12.05 -1.07
N THR A 90 24.15 12.14 -0.25
CA THR A 90 24.36 11.30 0.94
C THR A 90 24.59 12.18 2.15
N ASP A 91 24.54 11.59 3.34
CA ASP A 91 24.88 12.26 4.60
C ASP A 91 24.00 13.50 4.88
N LEU A 92 22.80 13.54 4.30
CA LEU A 92 21.80 14.57 4.57
C LEU A 92 21.32 14.44 6.01
N VAL A 93 21.11 15.57 6.67
CA VAL A 93 20.50 15.60 8.00
C VAL A 93 18.98 15.44 7.81
N PRO A 94 18.36 14.37 8.36
CA PRO A 94 16.93 14.14 8.22
C PRO A 94 16.08 15.34 8.68
N GLY A 95 15.02 15.66 7.93
CA GLY A 95 14.12 16.79 8.23
C GLY A 95 14.74 18.18 8.06
N THR A 96 15.92 18.29 7.45
CA THR A 96 16.59 19.56 7.18
C THR A 96 16.37 19.99 5.74
N GLU A 97 16.13 21.28 5.53
CA GLU A 97 16.05 21.89 4.21
C GLU A 97 17.46 22.08 3.60
N TYR A 98 17.55 21.85 2.29
CA TYR A 98 18.73 22.06 1.48
C TYR A 98 18.37 22.83 0.24
N VAL A 99 19.22 23.80 -0.13
CA VAL A 99 19.23 24.39 -1.47
C VAL A 99 20.17 23.60 -2.37
N TYR A 100 19.83 23.46 -3.65
CA TYR A 100 20.66 22.76 -4.61
C TYR A 100 20.49 23.30 -6.04
N HIS A 101 21.47 23.03 -6.89
CA HIS A 101 21.33 23.08 -8.34
C HIS A 101 22.11 21.92 -8.97
N CYS A 102 21.77 21.56 -10.20
CA CYS A 102 22.40 20.44 -10.90
C CYS A 102 22.92 20.85 -12.27
N GLY A 103 23.93 20.15 -12.76
CA GLY A 103 24.50 20.40 -14.08
C GLY A 103 25.97 20.04 -14.18
N SER A 104 26.71 20.88 -14.89
CA SER A 104 28.15 20.74 -15.14
C SER A 104 28.77 22.08 -15.50
N THR A 105 30.07 22.10 -15.81
CA THR A 105 30.74 23.27 -16.39
C THR A 105 30.12 23.75 -17.71
N ASN A 106 29.28 22.94 -18.36
CA ASN A 106 28.59 23.27 -19.61
C ASN A 106 27.22 23.95 -19.42
N GLY A 107 26.65 23.93 -18.21
CA GLY A 107 25.34 24.50 -17.91
C GLY A 107 24.84 24.08 -16.52
N TRP A 108 24.14 24.99 -15.84
CA TRP A 108 23.59 24.79 -14.49
C TRP A 108 22.09 25.11 -14.49
N SER A 109 21.31 24.32 -13.75
CA SER A 109 19.88 24.57 -13.54
C SER A 109 19.64 25.86 -12.75
N ALA A 110 18.36 26.23 -12.59
CA ALA A 110 17.97 27.13 -11.51
C ALA A 110 18.32 26.54 -10.13
N VAL A 111 18.33 27.39 -9.11
CA VAL A 111 18.48 26.95 -7.72
C VAL A 111 17.12 26.53 -7.19
N TYR A 112 17.07 25.29 -6.71
CA TYR A 112 15.91 24.65 -6.09
C TYR A 112 16.16 24.42 -4.60
N TRP A 113 15.14 23.95 -3.88
CA TRP A 113 15.26 23.53 -2.49
C TRP A 113 14.41 22.29 -2.22
N PHE A 114 14.80 21.50 -1.23
CA PHE A 114 14.02 20.35 -0.76
C PHE A 114 14.25 20.12 0.73
N THR A 115 13.32 19.41 1.38
CA THR A 115 13.50 18.91 2.76
C THR A 115 13.91 17.44 2.73
N ALA A 116 15.03 17.10 3.35
CA ALA A 116 15.46 15.72 3.50
C ALA A 116 14.44 14.92 4.32
N LYS A 117 14.22 13.65 3.96
CA LYS A 117 13.20 12.80 4.62
C LYS A 117 13.43 12.77 6.13
N GLN A 118 12.38 13.00 6.92
CA GLN A 118 12.47 12.86 8.37
C GLN A 118 12.75 11.40 8.76
N ASN A 119 13.57 11.21 9.79
CA ASN A 119 13.92 9.88 10.28
C ASN A 119 12.97 9.43 11.40
N GLY A 120 12.84 8.11 11.57
CA GLY A 120 12.00 7.51 12.59
C GLY A 120 10.54 7.35 12.18
N THR A 121 9.71 6.98 13.15
CA THR A 121 8.29 6.61 12.93
C THR A 121 7.30 7.47 13.72
N ASP A 122 7.80 8.43 14.50
CA ASP A 122 7.00 9.25 15.41
C ASP A 122 6.86 10.68 14.87
N TRP A 123 6.42 10.78 13.62
CA TRP A 123 6.05 12.03 12.96
C TRP A 123 4.89 11.78 12.00
N SER A 124 4.31 12.86 11.44
CA SER A 124 3.06 12.83 10.67
C SER A 124 3.29 13.19 9.21
N PRO A 125 3.65 12.23 8.33
CA PRO A 125 3.84 12.50 6.91
C PRO A 125 2.57 13.00 6.22
N ARG A 126 2.71 14.06 5.42
CA ARG A 126 1.66 14.61 4.54
C ARG A 126 2.02 14.32 3.09
N LEU A 127 1.12 13.68 2.38
CA LEU A 127 1.31 13.19 1.03
C LEU A 127 0.25 13.81 0.12
N VAL A 128 0.64 14.12 -1.10
CA VAL A 128 -0.29 14.36 -2.21
C VAL A 128 -0.27 13.13 -3.11
N VAL A 129 -1.45 12.64 -3.49
CA VAL A 129 -1.64 11.39 -4.23
C VAL A 129 -2.57 11.65 -5.40
N TYR A 130 -2.15 11.23 -6.60
CA TYR A 130 -2.97 11.26 -7.80
C TYR A 130 -2.45 10.31 -8.86
N GLY A 131 -3.29 9.87 -9.79
CA GLY A 131 -2.89 9.29 -11.09
C GLY A 131 -3.32 10.19 -12.24
N ASP A 132 -2.97 9.81 -13.47
CA ASP A 132 -3.71 10.26 -14.66
C ASP A 132 -3.65 11.78 -14.88
N LEU A 133 -2.47 12.37 -14.68
CA LEU A 133 -2.29 13.83 -14.80
C LEU A 133 -2.29 14.29 -16.25
N GLY A 134 -1.51 13.63 -17.10
CA GLY A 134 -1.27 14.01 -18.49
C GLY A 134 -0.55 15.33 -18.73
N ASN A 135 -0.21 15.57 -19.99
CA ASN A 135 0.52 16.77 -20.41
C ASN A 135 -0.43 17.94 -20.78
N TYR A 136 -1.57 17.62 -21.41
CA TYR A 136 -2.43 18.63 -22.05
C TYR A 136 -3.48 19.25 -21.12
N ASN A 137 -4.13 18.44 -20.28
CA ASN A 137 -5.30 18.85 -19.52
C ASN A 137 -5.03 18.86 -18.00
N ALA A 138 -3.76 18.86 -17.55
CA ALA A 138 -3.31 18.68 -16.17
C ALA A 138 -3.97 19.64 -15.13
N GLN A 139 -5.26 19.44 -14.84
CA GLN A 139 -6.16 20.37 -14.13
C GLN A 139 -5.68 20.62 -12.71
N SER A 140 -5.20 19.58 -12.03
CA SER A 140 -4.75 19.67 -10.65
C SER A 140 -3.36 20.31 -10.49
N LEU A 141 -2.56 20.38 -11.55
CA LEU A 141 -1.17 20.81 -11.45
C LEU A 141 -0.99 22.22 -10.88
N PRO A 142 -1.72 23.27 -11.33
CA PRO A 142 -1.53 24.62 -10.81
C PRO A 142 -1.75 24.73 -9.30
N ARG A 143 -2.72 23.96 -8.78
CA ARG A 143 -3.02 23.93 -7.34
C ARG A 143 -1.96 23.19 -6.56
N ILE A 144 -1.59 22.01 -7.03
CA ILE A 144 -0.52 21.21 -6.42
C ILE A 144 0.77 22.02 -6.41
N GLN A 145 1.07 22.78 -7.47
CA GLN A 145 2.22 23.68 -7.53
C GLN A 145 2.20 24.73 -6.41
N GLU A 146 1.08 25.43 -6.23
CA GLU A 146 0.93 26.41 -5.15
C GLU A 146 1.14 25.76 -3.76
N GLU A 147 0.58 24.58 -3.54
CA GLU A 147 0.63 23.88 -2.25
C GLU A 147 2.01 23.28 -1.93
N VAL A 148 2.70 22.78 -2.95
CA VAL A 148 4.11 22.35 -2.84
C VAL A 148 4.98 23.53 -2.43
N GLN A 149 4.82 24.70 -3.07
CA GLN A 149 5.57 25.91 -2.73
C GLN A 149 5.27 26.44 -1.33
N LYS A 150 4.06 26.16 -0.80
CA LYS A 150 3.69 26.46 0.60
C LYS A 150 4.21 25.42 1.62
N GLY A 151 4.89 24.36 1.19
CA GLY A 151 5.42 23.32 2.08
C GLY A 151 4.34 22.43 2.71
N MET A 152 3.23 22.21 1.99
CA MET A 152 2.10 21.42 2.50
C MET A 152 2.37 19.90 2.55
N TYR A 153 3.35 19.41 1.80
CA TYR A 153 3.62 17.98 1.62
C TYR A 153 5.07 17.60 1.91
N ASP A 154 5.28 16.35 2.27
CA ASP A 154 6.58 15.72 2.54
C ASP A 154 7.00 14.75 1.41
N ALA A 155 6.04 14.23 0.64
CA ALA A 155 6.27 13.53 -0.63
C ALA A 155 5.01 13.54 -1.52
N LEU A 156 5.17 13.15 -2.79
CA LEU A 156 4.12 12.96 -3.77
C LEU A 156 4.11 11.52 -4.27
N LEU A 157 2.91 10.96 -4.45
CA LEU A 157 2.69 9.65 -5.06
C LEU A 157 1.92 9.81 -6.39
N HIS A 158 2.58 9.61 -7.53
CA HIS A 158 1.95 9.60 -8.86
C HIS A 158 1.66 8.16 -9.29
N VAL A 159 0.39 7.81 -9.32
CA VAL A 159 -0.12 6.45 -9.48
C VAL A 159 -0.33 6.09 -10.96
N GLY A 160 0.71 6.20 -11.80
CA GLY A 160 0.66 5.81 -13.22
C GLY A 160 -0.03 6.80 -14.16
N ASP A 161 0.12 6.54 -15.46
CA ASP A 161 -0.38 7.33 -16.59
C ASP A 161 0.10 8.79 -16.54
N MET A 162 1.40 8.93 -16.81
CA MET A 162 2.17 10.15 -16.62
C MET A 162 1.77 11.21 -17.64
N ALA A 163 2.28 11.12 -18.86
CA ALA A 163 2.13 12.14 -19.90
C ALA A 163 0.99 11.83 -20.88
N TYR A 164 0.33 10.67 -20.75
CA TYR A 164 -0.49 10.04 -21.79
C TYR A 164 0.35 9.77 -23.04
N ASN A 165 1.28 8.81 -22.89
CA ASN A 165 2.33 8.34 -23.79
C ASN A 165 3.62 9.18 -23.75
N LEU A 166 4.56 8.78 -22.90
CA LEU A 166 5.89 9.42 -22.80
C LEU A 166 6.72 9.31 -24.08
N ASP A 167 6.47 8.32 -24.92
CA ASP A 167 7.17 8.05 -26.18
C ASP A 167 6.63 8.85 -27.37
N SER A 168 5.45 9.46 -27.22
CA SER A 168 4.80 10.18 -28.32
C SER A 168 5.68 11.29 -28.87
N GLU A 169 5.59 11.47 -30.19
CA GLU A 169 6.40 12.41 -30.96
C GLU A 169 7.91 12.18 -30.79
N ASN A 170 8.35 10.93 -30.75
CA ASN A 170 9.75 10.54 -30.48
C ASN A 170 10.22 11.07 -29.11
N ALA A 171 9.42 10.79 -28.08
CA ALA A 171 9.62 11.22 -26.70
C ALA A 171 9.52 12.74 -26.42
N ALA A 172 9.07 13.55 -27.37
CA ALA A 172 8.92 15.00 -27.17
C ALA A 172 7.81 15.32 -26.17
N ILE A 173 6.69 14.58 -26.19
CA ILE A 173 5.62 14.71 -25.20
C ILE A 173 6.11 14.36 -23.80
N GLY A 174 6.96 13.34 -23.67
CA GLY A 174 7.63 13.04 -22.41
C GLY A 174 8.52 14.18 -21.91
N ASP A 175 9.21 14.90 -22.80
CA ASP A 175 10.00 16.06 -22.41
C ASP A 175 9.13 17.24 -21.95
N GLU A 176 8.01 17.49 -22.62
CA GLU A 176 7.04 18.52 -22.22
C GLU A 176 6.46 18.25 -20.85
N PHE A 177 5.98 17.03 -20.62
CA PHE A 177 5.44 16.62 -19.33
C PHE A 177 6.48 16.76 -18.22
N MET A 178 7.72 16.30 -18.45
CA MET A 178 8.77 16.39 -17.43
C MET A 178 9.16 17.84 -17.10
N ARG A 179 9.17 18.75 -18.10
CA ARG A 179 9.34 20.19 -17.85
C ARG A 179 8.15 20.80 -17.10
N GLN A 180 6.93 20.32 -17.39
CA GLN A 180 5.72 20.78 -16.72
C GLN A 180 5.72 20.38 -15.23
N ILE A 181 6.05 19.13 -14.90
CA ILE A 181 6.10 18.67 -13.51
C ILE A 181 7.36 19.12 -12.76
N GLU A 182 8.42 19.61 -13.42
CA GLU A 182 9.61 20.16 -12.74
C GLU A 182 9.22 21.24 -11.71
N THR A 183 8.14 21.98 -11.96
CA THR A 183 7.56 22.98 -11.06
C THR A 183 7.15 22.44 -9.68
N ILE A 184 6.96 21.13 -9.55
CA ILE A 184 6.67 20.43 -8.28
C ILE A 184 7.75 19.40 -7.93
N ALA A 185 8.24 18.67 -8.93
CA ALA A 185 9.12 17.52 -8.76
C ALA A 185 10.57 17.91 -8.43
N ALA A 186 10.99 19.15 -8.69
CA ALA A 186 12.27 19.68 -8.23
C ALA A 186 12.28 20.03 -6.72
N TYR A 187 11.09 20.16 -6.10
CA TYR A 187 10.96 20.62 -4.71
C TYR A 187 10.50 19.52 -3.75
N LEU A 188 9.73 18.55 -4.27
CA LEU A 188 9.10 17.51 -3.48
C LEU A 188 9.50 16.12 -4.03
N PRO A 189 9.90 15.17 -3.17
CA PRO A 189 10.18 13.79 -3.59
C PRO A 189 9.00 13.17 -4.34
N TYR A 190 9.21 12.90 -5.62
CA TYR A 190 8.21 12.48 -6.58
C TYR A 190 8.29 10.97 -6.77
N GLN A 191 7.47 10.22 -6.04
CA GLN A 191 7.42 8.75 -6.12
C GLN A 191 6.36 8.31 -7.14
N VAL A 192 6.66 7.29 -7.95
CA VAL A 192 5.83 6.90 -9.09
C VAL A 192 5.53 5.39 -9.11
N CYS A 193 4.41 4.99 -9.70
CA CYS A 193 4.25 3.64 -10.25
C CYS A 193 3.89 3.75 -11.74
N VAL A 194 3.96 2.63 -12.45
CA VAL A 194 3.76 2.57 -13.90
C VAL A 194 2.27 2.37 -14.24
N GLY A 195 1.77 3.10 -15.24
CA GLY A 195 0.46 2.86 -15.85
C GLY A 195 0.57 2.34 -17.30
N ASN A 196 -0.57 2.10 -17.94
CA ASN A 196 -0.60 1.56 -19.31
C ASN A 196 -0.05 2.52 -20.36
N HIS A 197 -0.19 3.83 -20.17
CA HIS A 197 0.36 4.82 -21.10
C HIS A 197 1.89 4.89 -21.07
N GLU A 198 2.55 4.15 -20.17
CA GLU A 198 4.00 4.02 -20.15
C GLU A 198 4.52 2.81 -20.95
N GLU A 199 3.65 1.96 -21.52
CA GLU A 199 3.98 0.65 -22.11
C GLU A 199 5.07 0.67 -23.19
N ALA A 200 5.12 1.75 -23.98
CA ALA A 200 5.87 1.78 -25.23
C ALA A 200 7.33 1.36 -25.09
N TYR A 201 7.77 0.52 -26.04
CA TYR A 201 9.13 0.01 -26.13
C TYR A 201 9.60 -0.68 -24.84
N ASN A 202 8.75 -1.54 -24.27
CA ASN A 202 8.99 -2.18 -22.97
C ASN A 202 9.28 -1.15 -21.86
N PHE A 203 8.40 -0.16 -21.75
CA PHE A 203 8.42 0.88 -20.74
C PHE A 203 9.69 1.75 -20.72
N SER A 204 10.41 1.83 -21.84
CA SER A 204 11.77 2.39 -21.84
C SER A 204 11.83 3.86 -21.44
N ASN A 205 10.87 4.69 -21.87
CA ASN A 205 10.79 6.09 -21.45
C ASN A 205 10.58 6.21 -19.93
N TYR A 206 9.63 5.47 -19.37
CA TYR A 206 9.36 5.45 -17.93
C TYR A 206 10.56 4.98 -17.11
N VAL A 207 11.19 3.87 -17.51
CA VAL A 207 12.36 3.31 -16.80
C VAL A 207 13.55 4.27 -16.86
N ASN A 208 13.76 4.96 -17.98
CA ASN A 208 14.91 5.85 -18.13
C ASN A 208 14.68 7.24 -17.53
N ARG A 209 13.45 7.75 -17.45
CA ARG A 209 13.19 9.11 -16.93
C ARG A 209 13.15 9.15 -15.40
N PHE A 210 12.59 8.14 -14.74
CA PHE A 210 12.44 8.12 -13.28
C PHE A 210 13.53 7.31 -12.55
N SER A 211 13.62 7.47 -11.23
CA SER A 211 14.68 6.89 -10.38
C SER A 211 14.14 6.41 -9.03
N MET A 212 13.40 5.31 -9.00
CA MET A 212 12.83 4.77 -7.75
C MET A 212 13.77 3.76 -7.10
N MET A 213 14.37 4.15 -5.97
CA MET A 213 15.35 3.32 -5.26
C MET A 213 14.71 2.56 -4.11
N ASN A 214 14.94 1.24 -4.06
CA ASN A 214 14.50 0.40 -2.94
C ASN A 214 15.46 0.48 -1.73
N GLN A 215 15.08 -0.17 -0.64
CA GLN A 215 15.86 -0.22 0.61
C GLN A 215 17.21 -0.95 0.48
N GLU A 216 17.41 -1.71 -0.60
CA GLU A 216 18.66 -2.36 -0.94
C GLU A 216 19.59 -1.46 -1.78
N GLY A 217 19.13 -0.26 -2.18
CA GLY A 217 19.89 0.71 -2.97
C GLY A 217 19.85 0.45 -4.48
N GLN A 218 18.93 -0.40 -4.94
CA GLN A 218 18.74 -0.71 -6.35
C GLN A 218 17.63 0.18 -6.91
N ILE A 219 17.82 0.72 -8.11
CA ILE A 219 16.79 1.45 -8.83
C ILE A 219 15.93 0.46 -9.62
N ASN A 220 14.64 0.43 -9.31
CA ASN A 220 13.63 -0.31 -10.06
C ASN A 220 12.31 0.46 -10.02
N ASN A 221 11.92 1.03 -11.17
CA ASN A 221 10.72 1.85 -11.26
C ASN A 221 9.44 1.01 -11.34
N HIS A 222 9.51 -0.29 -11.63
CA HIS A 222 8.31 -1.13 -11.75
C HIS A 222 7.78 -1.61 -10.41
N PHE A 223 8.66 -1.94 -9.46
CA PHE A 223 8.27 -2.34 -8.13
C PHE A 223 9.38 -2.07 -7.12
N TYR A 224 9.02 -1.41 -6.03
CA TYR A 224 9.91 -0.99 -4.96
C TYR A 224 9.07 -0.68 -3.71
N SER A 225 9.74 -0.61 -2.56
CA SER A 225 9.10 -0.20 -1.30
C SER A 225 10.00 0.81 -0.58
N PHE A 226 9.37 1.70 0.19
CA PHE A 226 10.07 2.67 1.02
C PHE A 226 9.30 2.94 2.31
N ASP A 227 10.05 3.38 3.32
CA ASP A 227 9.49 3.75 4.61
C ASP A 227 9.39 5.28 4.72
N ILE A 228 8.26 5.75 5.26
CA ILE A 228 8.01 7.15 5.60
C ILE A 228 7.17 7.25 6.88
N GLY A 229 7.75 7.82 7.94
CA GLY A 229 7.12 7.87 9.26
C GLY A 229 6.61 6.49 9.72
N PRO A 230 5.36 6.37 10.17
CA PRO A 230 4.77 5.10 10.61
C PRO A 230 4.23 4.23 9.46
N ALA A 231 4.54 4.55 8.20
CA ALA A 231 4.09 3.79 7.04
C ALA A 231 5.23 3.13 6.27
N HIS A 232 4.89 1.96 5.74
CA HIS A 232 5.63 1.23 4.72
C HIS A 232 4.81 1.30 3.42
N VAL A 233 5.36 1.92 2.38
CA VAL A 233 4.68 2.16 1.10
C VAL A 233 5.29 1.25 0.04
N ILE A 234 4.44 0.59 -0.74
CA ILE A 234 4.83 -0.39 -1.75
C ILE A 234 4.23 0.05 -3.10
N ALA A 235 5.09 0.29 -4.09
CA ALA A 235 4.68 0.49 -5.47
C ALA A 235 4.91 -0.79 -6.28
N PHE A 236 3.98 -1.13 -7.18
CA PHE A 236 4.10 -2.30 -8.05
C PHE A 236 3.47 -2.05 -9.42
N SER A 237 3.83 -2.88 -10.41
CA SER A 237 3.32 -2.79 -11.77
C SER A 237 2.08 -3.66 -11.94
N THR A 238 0.93 -3.03 -12.20
CA THR A 238 -0.27 -3.71 -12.69
C THR A 238 -0.09 -4.16 -14.15
N GLU A 239 0.76 -3.47 -14.90
CA GLU A 239 0.91 -3.63 -16.35
C GLU A 239 1.57 -4.94 -16.77
N PHE A 240 2.35 -5.59 -15.88
CA PHE A 240 2.90 -6.91 -16.16
C PHE A 240 1.82 -7.97 -16.44
N TYR A 241 0.61 -7.80 -15.90
CA TYR A 241 -0.52 -8.70 -16.13
C TYR A 241 -1.16 -8.51 -17.51
N PHE A 242 -0.99 -7.34 -18.14
CA PHE A 242 -1.61 -6.98 -19.42
C PHE A 242 -0.63 -7.09 -20.59
N TYR A 243 0.67 -6.89 -20.36
CA TYR A 243 1.70 -6.90 -21.39
C TYR A 243 2.65 -8.11 -21.26
N VAL A 244 2.06 -9.30 -21.12
CA VAL A 244 2.79 -10.57 -20.91
C VAL A 244 3.78 -10.91 -22.03
N TYR A 245 3.62 -10.31 -23.22
CA TYR A 245 4.54 -10.47 -24.34
C TYR A 245 5.93 -9.85 -24.09
N TYR A 246 6.06 -8.91 -23.15
CA TYR A 246 7.37 -8.45 -22.66
C TYR A 246 8.06 -9.43 -21.69
N GLY A 247 7.34 -10.47 -21.29
CA GLY A 247 7.87 -11.60 -20.55
C GLY A 247 7.11 -11.86 -19.26
N TRP A 248 6.27 -12.90 -19.27
CA TRP A 248 5.49 -13.36 -18.12
C TRP A 248 6.30 -13.58 -16.83
N THR A 249 7.60 -13.86 -16.94
CA THR A 249 8.49 -14.03 -15.77
C THR A 249 8.55 -12.80 -14.87
N GLN A 250 8.25 -11.61 -15.40
CA GLN A 250 8.17 -10.37 -14.63
C GLN A 250 7.06 -10.43 -13.56
N ILE A 251 5.90 -11.04 -13.90
CA ILE A 251 4.80 -11.26 -12.95
C ILE A 251 5.28 -12.11 -11.77
N ALA A 252 5.92 -13.24 -12.05
CA ALA A 252 6.39 -14.15 -11.02
C ALA A 252 7.43 -13.50 -10.10
N ARG A 253 8.40 -12.76 -10.68
CA ARG A 253 9.43 -12.03 -9.93
C ARG A 253 8.84 -10.94 -9.04
N GLN A 254 7.91 -10.15 -9.58
CA GLN A 254 7.23 -9.12 -8.81
C GLN A 254 6.42 -9.74 -7.68
N TYR A 255 5.64 -10.79 -7.95
CA TYR A 255 4.81 -11.44 -6.94
C TYR A 255 5.65 -12.05 -5.81
N GLU A 256 6.75 -12.72 -6.14
CA GLU A 256 7.67 -13.28 -5.14
C GLU A 256 8.32 -12.17 -4.30
N TRP A 257 8.79 -11.10 -4.95
CA TRP A 257 9.33 -9.93 -4.26
C TRP A 257 8.30 -9.31 -3.32
N LEU A 258 7.08 -9.10 -3.82
CA LEU A 258 5.97 -8.50 -3.09
C LEU A 258 5.55 -9.34 -1.87
N GLU A 259 5.46 -10.67 -2.03
CA GLU A 259 5.17 -11.54 -0.89
C GLU A 259 6.29 -11.47 0.17
N ASN A 260 7.55 -11.41 -0.25
CA ASN A 260 8.68 -11.33 0.66
C ASN A 260 8.76 -9.97 1.39
N ASP A 261 8.50 -8.88 0.68
CA ASP A 261 8.43 -7.53 1.23
C ASP A 261 7.27 -7.41 2.24
N LEU A 262 6.08 -7.92 1.91
CA LEU A 262 4.94 -7.98 2.82
C LEU A 262 5.19 -8.87 4.05
N LYS A 263 5.87 -10.01 3.89
CA LYS A 263 6.31 -10.85 5.03
C LYS A 263 7.23 -10.07 5.96
N LYS A 264 8.21 -9.34 5.40
CA LYS A 264 9.16 -8.51 6.15
C LYS A 264 8.45 -7.36 6.85
N ALA A 265 7.58 -6.63 6.17
CA ALA A 265 6.80 -5.53 6.75
C ALA A 265 5.88 -5.99 7.89
N ASN A 266 5.36 -7.23 7.80
CA ASN A 266 4.51 -7.83 8.83
C ASN A 266 5.24 -8.54 9.97
N LEU A 267 6.59 -8.59 9.96
CA LEU A 267 7.32 -9.05 11.14
C LEU A 267 6.88 -8.22 12.36
N PRO A 268 6.65 -8.83 13.53
CA PRO A 268 6.06 -8.14 14.69
C PRO A 268 6.78 -6.84 15.06
N GLU A 269 8.11 -6.84 14.99
CA GLU A 269 8.98 -5.70 15.26
C GLU A 269 8.87 -4.59 14.20
N ASN A 270 8.60 -4.93 12.94
CA ASN A 270 8.46 -3.98 11.85
C ASN A 270 7.06 -3.38 11.86
N ARG A 271 6.02 -4.22 11.95
CA ARG A 271 4.62 -3.79 12.01
C ARG A 271 4.30 -2.97 13.26
N ALA A 272 5.01 -3.18 14.37
CA ALA A 272 4.90 -2.35 15.57
C ALA A 272 5.50 -0.94 15.39
N LYS A 273 6.55 -0.82 14.57
CA LYS A 273 7.15 0.48 14.21
C LYS A 273 6.34 1.18 13.12
N ARG A 274 5.95 0.42 12.09
CA ARG A 274 5.25 0.88 10.88
C ARG A 274 3.96 0.10 10.69
N PRO A 275 2.91 0.48 11.43
CA PRO A 275 1.63 -0.19 11.37
C PRO A 275 0.81 0.12 10.13
N TRP A 276 1.20 1.07 9.28
CA TRP A 276 0.53 1.29 8.01
C TRP A 276 1.31 0.60 6.90
N ILE A 277 0.66 -0.32 6.17
CA ILE A 277 1.14 -0.83 4.89
C ILE A 277 0.20 -0.26 3.84
N ILE A 278 0.77 0.52 2.92
CA ILE A 278 0.05 1.20 1.84
C ILE A 278 0.61 0.66 0.54
N THR A 279 -0.27 0.29 -0.39
CA THR A 279 0.14 -0.08 -1.75
C THR A 279 -0.31 0.99 -2.74
N MET A 280 0.44 1.15 -3.82
CA MET A 280 0.03 1.91 -5.00
C MET A 280 0.29 1.08 -6.26
N GLY A 281 -0.75 0.91 -7.06
CA GLY A 281 -0.72 0.28 -8.38
C GLY A 281 -1.71 1.02 -9.28
N HIS A 282 -1.51 1.00 -10.58
CA HIS A 282 -2.28 1.86 -11.47
C HIS A 282 -3.71 1.33 -11.68
N ARG A 283 -3.86 0.15 -12.30
CA ARG A 283 -5.17 -0.45 -12.61
C ARG A 283 -5.88 -1.00 -11.37
N PRO A 284 -7.12 -0.57 -11.06
CA PRO A 284 -7.80 -0.95 -9.83
C PRO A 284 -8.30 -2.39 -9.84
N MET A 285 -8.44 -2.97 -8.66
CA MET A 285 -9.10 -4.26 -8.48
C MET A 285 -10.62 -4.21 -8.73
N TYR A 286 -11.21 -3.05 -8.45
CA TYR A 286 -12.64 -2.82 -8.34
C TYR A 286 -12.95 -1.43 -8.89
N CYS A 287 -14.06 -1.24 -9.57
CA CYS A 287 -14.50 0.07 -10.03
C CYS A 287 -16.01 0.08 -10.31
N SER A 288 -16.62 1.25 -10.23
CA SER A 288 -18.05 1.47 -10.51
C SER A 288 -18.29 2.35 -11.73
N THR A 289 -17.47 2.21 -12.77
CA THR A 289 -17.51 3.01 -14.01
C THR A 289 -18.39 2.39 -15.09
N ASN A 290 -18.73 3.12 -16.16
CA ASN A 290 -19.68 2.75 -17.23
C ASN A 290 -19.06 2.70 -18.66
N ASP A 291 -17.75 2.46 -18.74
CA ASP A 291 -16.93 1.96 -19.86
C ASP A 291 -16.84 0.39 -19.94
N THR A 292 -15.78 -0.13 -20.56
CA THR A 292 -15.49 -1.58 -20.75
C THR A 292 -14.25 -2.09 -20.00
N ASP A 293 -13.78 -1.41 -18.95
CA ASP A 293 -12.53 -1.73 -18.26
C ASP A 293 -12.58 -2.98 -17.37
N ASP A 294 -11.40 -3.54 -17.12
CA ASP A 294 -11.23 -4.88 -16.59
C ASP A 294 -11.63 -5.00 -15.10
N CYS A 295 -11.51 -3.90 -14.35
CA CYS A 295 -11.88 -3.82 -12.93
C CYS A 295 -13.38 -4.07 -12.65
N LYS A 296 -14.23 -4.01 -13.68
CA LYS A 296 -15.67 -4.35 -13.60
C LYS A 296 -15.90 -5.84 -13.53
N LEU A 297 -15.02 -6.61 -14.18
CA LEU A 297 -15.15 -8.04 -14.27
C LEU A 297 -15.16 -8.63 -12.85
N LYS A 298 -16.02 -9.64 -12.65
CA LYS A 298 -16.13 -10.31 -11.36
C LYS A 298 -14.78 -10.87 -10.91
N GLU A 299 -14.00 -11.32 -11.87
CA GLU A 299 -12.67 -11.88 -11.72
C GLU A 299 -11.68 -11.07 -12.55
N SER A 300 -11.49 -9.79 -12.22
CA SER A 300 -10.44 -8.98 -12.84
C SER A 300 -9.07 -9.63 -12.65
N ILE A 301 -8.19 -9.47 -13.63
CA ILE A 301 -6.89 -10.15 -13.68
C ILE A 301 -5.97 -9.70 -12.54
N ILE A 302 -6.08 -8.44 -12.09
CA ILE A 302 -5.36 -7.92 -10.93
C ILE A 302 -5.80 -8.64 -9.65
N ARG A 303 -7.11 -8.89 -9.48
CA ARG A 303 -7.64 -9.57 -8.29
C ARG A 303 -7.30 -11.05 -8.25
N LYS A 304 -7.64 -11.77 -9.33
CA LYS A 304 -7.61 -13.24 -9.36
C LYS A 304 -6.38 -13.81 -10.07
N GLY A 305 -5.52 -12.96 -10.64
CA GLY A 305 -4.30 -13.38 -11.31
C GLY A 305 -4.55 -13.90 -12.73
N LEU A 306 -3.54 -14.54 -13.30
CA LEU A 306 -3.58 -15.06 -14.68
C LEU A 306 -4.75 -16.03 -14.88
N PRO A 307 -5.46 -15.97 -16.03
CA PRO A 307 -6.61 -16.83 -16.31
C PRO A 307 -6.29 -18.32 -16.18
N ILE A 308 -7.33 -19.14 -15.96
CA ILE A 308 -7.30 -20.62 -15.84
C ILE A 308 -6.65 -21.11 -14.54
N LEU A 309 -5.45 -20.63 -14.20
CA LEU A 309 -4.70 -21.07 -13.03
C LEU A 309 -4.93 -20.18 -11.79
N HIS A 310 -5.47 -18.97 -11.97
CA HIS A 310 -5.59 -17.93 -10.94
C HIS A 310 -4.26 -17.67 -10.23
N ALA A 311 -3.16 -17.79 -11.00
CA ALA A 311 -1.81 -17.66 -10.48
C ALA A 311 -1.47 -16.17 -10.30
N TYR A 312 -0.79 -15.85 -9.20
CA TYR A 312 -0.30 -14.51 -8.88
C TYR A 312 -1.40 -13.46 -8.67
N GLY A 313 -2.60 -13.87 -8.22
CA GLY A 313 -3.66 -12.93 -7.83
C GLY A 313 -3.28 -12.08 -6.62
N LEU A 314 -3.46 -10.76 -6.71
CA LEU A 314 -2.96 -9.83 -5.71
C LEU A 314 -3.93 -9.62 -4.54
N GLU A 315 -5.23 -9.84 -4.74
CA GLU A 315 -6.25 -9.63 -3.70
C GLU A 315 -6.01 -10.51 -2.47
N ASP A 316 -5.82 -11.81 -2.67
CA ASP A 316 -5.56 -12.76 -1.58
C ASP A 316 -4.23 -12.46 -0.89
N LEU A 317 -3.23 -12.00 -1.65
CA LEU A 317 -1.93 -11.63 -1.12
C LEU A 317 -2.06 -10.44 -0.16
N PHE A 318 -2.68 -9.34 -0.61
CA PHE A 318 -2.83 -8.13 0.19
C PHE A 318 -3.73 -8.33 1.41
N TYR A 319 -4.82 -9.09 1.26
CA TYR A 319 -5.68 -9.46 2.39
C TYR A 319 -4.92 -10.32 3.42
N LYS A 320 -4.19 -11.36 2.97
CA LYS A 320 -3.42 -12.27 3.85
C LYS A 320 -2.39 -11.52 4.70
N TYR A 321 -1.72 -10.53 4.11
CA TYR A 321 -0.70 -9.72 4.78
C TYR A 321 -1.26 -8.44 5.42
N GLY A 322 -2.58 -8.25 5.40
CA GLY A 322 -3.26 -7.14 6.07
C GLY A 322 -2.74 -5.79 5.60
N VAL A 323 -2.70 -5.56 4.28
CA VAL A 323 -2.55 -4.22 3.72
C VAL A 323 -3.69 -3.33 4.23
N ASP A 324 -3.38 -2.09 4.60
CA ASP A 324 -4.34 -1.20 5.23
C ASP A 324 -5.07 -0.31 4.19
N LEU A 325 -4.31 0.19 3.21
CA LEU A 325 -4.79 1.09 2.16
C LEU A 325 -4.18 0.71 0.80
N GLU A 326 -5.01 0.64 -0.22
CA GLU A 326 -4.62 0.37 -1.60
C GLU A 326 -5.04 1.57 -2.47
N LEU A 327 -4.04 2.24 -3.02
CA LEU A 327 -4.19 3.42 -3.88
C LEU A 327 -4.16 2.99 -5.35
N TRP A 328 -5.14 3.48 -6.09
CA TRP A 328 -5.38 3.17 -7.49
C TRP A 328 -5.66 4.44 -8.30
N ALA A 329 -5.64 4.26 -9.60
CA ALA A 329 -5.79 5.29 -10.63
C ALA A 329 -6.52 4.67 -11.83
N HIS A 330 -6.14 5.01 -13.06
CA HIS A 330 -6.65 4.47 -14.33
C HIS A 330 -8.07 4.90 -14.67
N GLU A 331 -8.99 4.72 -13.74
CA GLU A 331 -10.34 5.25 -13.87
C GLU A 331 -10.29 6.74 -13.54
N HIS A 332 -10.73 7.56 -14.50
CA HIS A 332 -10.66 9.01 -14.48
C HIS A 332 -11.70 9.66 -13.56
N LEU A 333 -11.64 9.32 -12.28
CA LEU A 333 -12.57 9.75 -11.25
C LEU A 333 -11.99 9.58 -9.83
N TYR A 334 -12.78 9.97 -8.83
CA TYR A 334 -12.55 9.55 -7.46
C TYR A 334 -13.59 8.50 -7.04
N GLU A 335 -13.13 7.35 -6.55
CA GLU A 335 -13.99 6.36 -5.90
C GLU A 335 -13.31 5.82 -4.63
N ARG A 336 -14.06 5.86 -3.53
CA ARG A 336 -13.68 5.24 -2.28
C ARG A 336 -14.59 4.09 -1.98
N MET A 337 -13.99 2.97 -1.58
CA MET A 337 -14.72 1.76 -1.22
C MET A 337 -14.78 1.60 0.29
N TRP A 338 -15.75 0.83 0.76
CA TRP A 338 -15.68 0.23 2.09
C TRP A 338 -14.50 -0.76 2.16
N PRO A 339 -14.00 -1.11 3.36
CA PRO A 339 -13.09 -2.24 3.53
C PRO A 339 -13.60 -3.47 2.78
N LEU A 340 -12.85 -3.98 1.81
CA LEU A 340 -13.37 -4.89 0.80
C LEU A 340 -12.43 -6.09 0.62
N TYR A 341 -13.01 -7.28 0.59
CA TYR A 341 -12.31 -8.49 0.16
C TYR A 341 -13.31 -9.43 -0.50
N ASP A 342 -12.95 -9.96 -1.66
CA ASP A 342 -13.78 -10.86 -2.46
C ASP A 342 -15.21 -10.33 -2.68
N ARG A 343 -15.33 -9.05 -3.04
CA ARG A 343 -16.60 -8.32 -3.24
C ARG A 343 -17.53 -8.27 -2.02
N LYS A 344 -17.00 -8.58 -0.83
CA LYS A 344 -17.74 -8.50 0.42
C LYS A 344 -17.17 -7.39 1.31
N VAL A 345 -18.06 -6.61 1.91
CA VAL A 345 -17.71 -5.53 2.82
C VAL A 345 -17.31 -6.09 4.20
N TYR A 346 -16.21 -5.58 4.74
CA TYR A 346 -15.55 -5.98 5.99
C TYR A 346 -15.31 -4.80 6.94
N ASN A 347 -16.33 -3.95 7.05
CA ASN A 347 -16.36 -2.80 7.97
C ASN A 347 -15.96 -3.22 9.40
N GLY A 348 -15.29 -2.29 10.10
CA GLY A 348 -15.00 -2.44 11.52
C GLY A 348 -16.27 -2.49 12.37
N SER A 349 -17.14 -1.48 12.19
CA SER A 349 -18.48 -1.38 12.78
C SER A 349 -19.43 -0.66 11.82
N TYR A 350 -20.72 -0.57 12.18
CA TYR A 350 -21.71 0.16 11.40
C TYR A 350 -21.44 1.67 11.42
N ASP A 351 -21.25 2.26 12.61
CA ASP A 351 -21.05 3.71 12.78
C ASP A 351 -19.63 4.18 12.45
N ALA A 352 -18.65 3.28 12.49
CA ALA A 352 -17.26 3.57 12.21
C ALA A 352 -16.66 2.48 11.30
N PRO A 353 -16.98 2.50 9.99
CA PRO A 353 -16.62 1.41 9.06
C PRO A 353 -15.12 1.29 8.83
N TYR A 354 -14.38 2.40 8.88
CA TYR A 354 -12.93 2.46 8.72
C TYR A 354 -12.15 2.34 10.03
N THR A 355 -12.83 2.04 11.14
CA THR A 355 -12.18 1.80 12.44
C THR A 355 -11.92 0.32 12.65
N ASN A 356 -10.65 -0.09 12.66
CA ASN A 356 -10.25 -1.50 12.67
C ASN A 356 -10.87 -2.30 11.52
N PRO A 357 -10.69 -1.84 10.27
CA PRO A 357 -11.22 -2.56 9.12
C PRO A 357 -10.62 -3.96 9.06
N LYS A 358 -11.42 -4.94 8.64
CA LYS A 358 -11.00 -6.35 8.58
C LYS A 358 -10.47 -6.75 7.20
N ALA A 359 -10.47 -5.82 6.25
CA ALA A 359 -9.92 -5.94 4.90
C ALA A 359 -9.32 -4.58 4.46
N PRO A 360 -8.49 -4.55 3.40
CA PRO A 360 -7.94 -3.31 2.87
C PRO A 360 -9.02 -2.31 2.43
N VAL A 361 -8.69 -1.02 2.53
CA VAL A 361 -9.50 0.07 1.94
C VAL A 361 -8.95 0.38 0.56
N HIS A 362 -9.81 0.47 -0.46
CA HIS A 362 -9.42 0.83 -1.82
C HIS A 362 -9.84 2.27 -2.13
N ILE A 363 -8.93 3.04 -2.71
CA ILE A 363 -9.17 4.41 -3.19
C ILE A 363 -8.70 4.50 -4.63
N ILE A 364 -9.58 4.93 -5.53
CA ILE A 364 -9.25 5.37 -6.88
C ILE A 364 -9.14 6.90 -6.84
N THR A 365 -8.01 7.44 -7.31
CA THR A 365 -7.74 8.88 -7.40
C THR A 365 -7.11 9.24 -8.76
N GLY A 366 -7.70 8.75 -9.84
CA GLY A 366 -7.19 8.89 -11.22
C GLY A 366 -7.71 10.10 -11.99
N SER A 367 -8.09 11.19 -11.32
CA SER A 367 -8.78 12.32 -11.96
C SER A 367 -7.97 13.62 -11.94
N ALA A 368 -6.64 13.57 -12.01
CA ALA A 368 -5.83 14.80 -11.91
C ALA A 368 -5.84 15.70 -13.15
N GLY A 369 -6.24 15.18 -14.32
CA GLY A 369 -6.44 16.03 -15.50
C GLY A 369 -6.01 15.45 -16.84
N CYS A 370 -6.24 14.17 -17.11
CA CYS A 370 -5.87 13.61 -18.40
C CYS A 370 -6.62 14.20 -19.60
N GLN A 371 -6.09 13.97 -20.80
CA GLN A 371 -6.73 14.37 -22.06
C GLN A 371 -7.94 13.51 -22.46
N GLU A 372 -8.21 12.43 -21.73
CA GLU A 372 -9.26 11.45 -22.07
C GLU A 372 -10.62 11.76 -21.43
N ASN A 373 -10.70 12.86 -20.66
CA ASN A 373 -11.87 13.28 -19.86
C ASN A 373 -12.19 12.34 -18.69
N LEU A 374 -13.15 12.74 -17.85
CA LEU A 374 -13.60 11.97 -16.69
C LEU A 374 -14.47 10.77 -17.10
N ASP A 375 -14.36 9.68 -16.36
CA ASP A 375 -15.14 8.47 -16.62
C ASP A 375 -16.56 8.55 -16.06
N PRO A 376 -17.57 8.06 -16.82
CA PRO A 376 -18.94 8.04 -16.36
C PRO A 376 -19.14 6.92 -15.32
N PHE A 377 -19.82 7.22 -14.22
CA PHE A 377 -20.22 6.20 -13.26
C PHE A 377 -21.40 5.35 -13.74
N VAL A 378 -21.47 4.09 -13.29
CA VAL A 378 -22.73 3.32 -13.37
C VAL A 378 -23.79 3.98 -12.50
N LYS A 379 -25.04 3.90 -12.96
CA LYS A 379 -26.20 4.44 -12.23
C LYS A 379 -26.38 3.82 -10.84
N ASN A 380 -26.23 2.50 -10.75
CA ASN A 380 -26.39 1.73 -9.52
C ASN A 380 -25.06 1.02 -9.20
N PRO A 381 -24.19 1.59 -8.35
CA PRO A 381 -22.96 0.92 -7.95
C PRO A 381 -23.26 -0.30 -7.08
N ALA A 382 -22.28 -1.17 -6.93
CA ALA A 382 -22.37 -2.25 -5.95
C ALA A 382 -22.24 -1.70 -4.52
N ASP A 383 -22.77 -2.44 -3.54
CA ASP A 383 -22.85 -2.02 -2.13
C ASP A 383 -21.49 -1.72 -1.47
N TRP A 384 -20.38 -2.15 -2.08
CA TRP A 384 -19.03 -1.87 -1.59
C TRP A 384 -18.50 -0.48 -1.97
N SER A 385 -19.14 0.23 -2.90
CA SER A 385 -18.80 1.61 -3.25
C SER A 385 -19.35 2.56 -2.20
N ALA A 386 -18.47 3.31 -1.53
CA ALA A 386 -18.84 4.18 -0.40
C ALA A 386 -19.07 5.63 -0.83
N ALA A 387 -18.16 6.17 -1.65
CA ALA A 387 -18.24 7.54 -2.15
C ALA A 387 -17.66 7.61 -3.56
N ARG A 388 -18.26 8.45 -4.41
CA ARG A 388 -17.92 8.59 -5.84
C ARG A 388 -18.05 10.07 -6.23
N TYR A 389 -17.04 10.62 -6.86
CA TYR A 389 -17.05 11.99 -7.39
C TYR A 389 -16.49 12.01 -8.80
N SER A 390 -17.17 12.75 -9.68
CA SER A 390 -16.79 12.93 -11.08
C SER A 390 -16.37 14.39 -11.23
N ASP A 391 -15.28 14.70 -10.55
CA ASP A 391 -14.64 16.00 -10.53
C ASP A 391 -13.15 15.77 -10.83
N TYR A 392 -12.51 16.68 -11.56
CA TYR A 392 -11.05 16.71 -11.57
C TYR A 392 -10.53 17.04 -10.18
N GLY A 393 -9.43 16.41 -9.77
CA GLY A 393 -8.89 16.59 -8.44
C GLY A 393 -7.82 15.59 -8.03
N TYR A 394 -7.42 15.68 -6.76
CA TYR A 394 -6.36 14.87 -6.16
C TYR A 394 -6.63 14.61 -4.68
N THR A 395 -6.00 13.56 -4.16
CA THR A 395 -6.12 13.18 -2.75
C THR A 395 -4.98 13.79 -1.93
N ARG A 396 -5.31 14.36 -0.78
CA ARG A 396 -4.35 14.66 0.29
C ARG A 396 -4.45 13.58 1.36
N LEU A 397 -3.30 13.03 1.72
CA LEU A 397 -3.17 11.92 2.66
C LEU A 397 -2.25 12.34 3.81
N ASN A 398 -2.76 12.37 5.03
CA ASN A 398 -2.00 12.67 6.24
C ASN A 398 -1.94 11.44 7.15
N ILE A 399 -0.74 10.89 7.33
CA ILE A 399 -0.50 9.75 8.20
C ILE A 399 -0.23 10.27 9.62
N ILE A 400 -1.30 10.54 10.37
CA ILE A 400 -1.26 11.26 11.65
C ILE A 400 -0.33 10.58 12.67
N ASN A 401 -0.48 9.27 12.84
CA ASN A 401 0.32 8.47 13.77
C ASN A 401 0.17 6.97 13.46
N LYS A 402 0.63 6.12 14.37
CA LYS A 402 0.56 4.64 14.28
C LYS A 402 -0.84 4.03 14.19
N THR A 403 -1.87 4.82 14.46
CA THR A 403 -3.26 4.34 14.55
C THR A 403 -4.24 5.18 13.77
N HIS A 404 -3.88 6.38 13.32
CA HIS A 404 -4.77 7.27 12.58
C HIS A 404 -4.14 7.74 11.28
N MET A 405 -4.96 7.70 10.24
CA MET A 405 -4.69 8.31 8.94
C MET A 405 -5.90 9.16 8.56
N TYR A 406 -5.65 10.28 7.91
CA TYR A 406 -6.65 11.18 7.40
C TYR A 406 -6.49 11.34 5.90
N MET A 407 -7.59 11.30 5.17
CA MET A 407 -7.62 11.54 3.73
C MET A 407 -8.72 12.51 3.38
N GLU A 408 -8.45 13.38 2.41
CA GLU A 408 -9.44 14.25 1.78
C GLU A 408 -9.21 14.31 0.27
N GLN A 409 -10.30 14.43 -0.49
CA GLN A 409 -10.26 14.66 -1.92
C GLN A 409 -10.52 16.14 -2.17
N VAL A 410 -9.57 16.79 -2.85
CA VAL A 410 -9.68 18.17 -3.34
C VAL A 410 -10.26 18.11 -4.74
N SER A 411 -11.25 18.97 -5.03
CA SER A 411 -11.82 19.12 -6.37
C SER A 411 -11.40 20.44 -6.99
N ASP A 412 -10.86 20.36 -8.20
CA ASP A 412 -10.52 21.50 -9.02
C ASP A 412 -11.75 22.12 -9.70
N ASP A 413 -12.75 21.30 -10.03
CA ASP A 413 -14.02 21.76 -10.60
C ASP A 413 -14.86 22.59 -9.61
N GLN A 414 -14.56 22.47 -8.31
CA GLN A 414 -15.17 23.23 -7.23
C GLN A 414 -14.20 24.20 -6.55
N ASP A 415 -13.23 24.74 -7.30
CA ASP A 415 -12.28 25.77 -6.86
C ASP A 415 -11.43 25.34 -5.65
N GLY A 416 -11.01 24.08 -5.60
CA GLY A 416 -10.15 23.54 -4.53
C GLY A 416 -10.90 23.17 -3.25
N LYS A 417 -12.23 23.00 -3.30
CA LYS A 417 -13.00 22.52 -2.14
C LYS A 417 -12.67 21.07 -1.82
N CYS A 418 -12.56 20.78 -0.53
CA CYS A 418 -12.51 19.41 -0.04
C CYS A 418 -13.92 18.81 -0.07
N ILE A 419 -14.18 17.86 -0.96
CA ILE A 419 -15.52 17.25 -1.10
C ILE A 419 -15.74 16.12 -0.08
N LEU A 420 -14.67 15.66 0.58
CA LEU A 420 -14.75 14.73 1.70
C LEU A 420 -14.67 15.46 3.05
N ILE A 421 -15.73 15.30 3.85
CA ILE A 421 -15.82 15.61 5.29
C ILE A 421 -15.14 14.44 6.06
N PRO A 422 -14.42 14.68 7.17
CA PRO A 422 -13.23 13.89 7.51
C PRO A 422 -13.50 12.44 7.93
N ASP A 423 -13.19 11.49 7.06
CA ASP A 423 -13.15 10.07 7.40
C ASP A 423 -11.73 9.69 7.85
N LYS A 424 -11.56 9.56 9.16
CA LYS A 424 -10.34 9.02 9.77
C LYS A 424 -10.34 7.50 9.61
N VAL A 425 -9.26 6.93 9.08
CA VAL A 425 -9.02 5.48 9.13
C VAL A 425 -8.33 5.20 10.46
N TYR A 426 -8.90 4.31 11.26
CA TYR A 426 -8.39 3.99 12.60
C TYR A 426 -7.87 2.56 12.67
N ARG A 427 -6.77 2.35 13.39
CA ARG A 427 -6.21 1.04 13.71
C ARG A 427 -5.94 0.93 15.21
N MET A 428 -6.31 -0.19 15.81
CA MET A 428 -6.05 -0.54 17.21
C MET A 428 -4.81 -1.42 17.24
N ALA A 429 -3.76 -0.97 17.94
CA ALA A 429 -2.51 -1.71 18.10
C ALA A 429 -2.68 -3.07 18.83
N MET A 430 -3.87 -3.35 19.37
CA MET A 430 -4.09 -4.42 20.37
C MET A 430 -4.50 -5.77 19.77
N THR A 431 -4.87 -5.86 18.49
CA THR A 431 -5.29 -7.12 17.83
C THR A 431 -4.17 -8.17 17.86
N PHE A 432 -2.91 -7.73 17.87
CA PHE A 432 -1.74 -8.61 17.96
C PHE A 432 -1.58 -9.24 19.35
N TYR A 433 -1.81 -8.46 20.42
CA TYR A 433 -1.71 -8.94 21.80
C TYR A 433 -2.83 -9.92 22.15
N VAL A 434 -4.05 -9.68 21.67
CA VAL A 434 -5.20 -10.58 21.88
C VAL A 434 -5.02 -11.90 21.14
N LYS A 435 -4.63 -11.89 19.85
CA LYS A 435 -4.30 -13.13 19.11
C LYS A 435 -3.16 -13.91 19.78
N ARG A 436 -2.13 -13.23 20.30
CA ARG A 436 -1.02 -13.86 21.02
C ARG A 436 -1.45 -14.42 22.37
N ALA A 437 -2.33 -13.74 23.11
CA ALA A 437 -2.91 -14.27 24.34
C ALA A 437 -3.67 -15.58 24.10
N PHE A 438 -4.45 -15.66 23.02
CA PHE A 438 -5.14 -16.88 22.58
C PHE A 438 -4.18 -18.01 22.15
N GLN A 439 -3.10 -17.69 21.42
CA GLN A 439 -2.11 -18.69 20.99
C GLN A 439 -1.24 -19.21 22.14
N VAL A 440 -0.84 -18.33 23.08
CA VAL A 440 -0.07 -18.70 24.27
C VAL A 440 -0.91 -19.54 25.21
N THR A 441 -2.19 -19.20 25.41
CA THR A 441 -3.12 -20.03 26.22
C THR A 441 -3.41 -21.38 25.57
N ALA A 442 -3.54 -21.46 24.24
CA ALA A 442 -3.66 -22.75 23.54
C ALA A 442 -2.40 -23.62 23.68
N SER A 443 -1.21 -23.02 23.68
CA SER A 443 0.07 -23.71 23.89
C SER A 443 0.24 -24.23 25.33
N ILE A 444 -0.14 -23.43 26.33
CA ILE A 444 -0.11 -23.80 27.75
C ILE A 444 -1.15 -24.89 28.05
N SER A 445 -2.35 -24.78 27.47
CA SER A 445 -3.40 -25.79 27.50
C SER A 445 -2.86 -27.15 27.05
N ASN A 446 -2.19 -27.22 25.90
CA ASN A 446 -1.67 -28.48 25.36
C ASN A 446 -0.53 -29.12 26.20
N ARG A 447 0.13 -28.38 27.10
CA ARG A 447 1.29 -28.89 27.87
C ARG A 447 0.99 -29.29 29.33
N LEU A 448 -0.10 -28.81 29.94
CA LEU A 448 -0.41 -29.07 31.36
C LEU A 448 -1.60 -30.03 31.60
N LEU A 449 -2.28 -30.48 30.54
CA LEU A 449 -3.65 -31.00 30.59
C LEU A 449 -3.84 -32.52 30.74
N LYS A 450 -3.30 -33.16 31.79
CA LYS A 450 -3.82 -34.48 32.22
C LYS A 450 -3.95 -34.71 33.73
N LYS A 451 -3.40 -33.86 34.61
CA LYS A 451 -3.32 -34.19 36.05
C LYS A 451 -4.20 -33.37 37.00
N HIS A 452 -4.68 -32.18 36.62
CA HIS A 452 -5.40 -31.27 37.54
C HIS A 452 -6.58 -30.53 36.88
N LEU A 453 -7.64 -31.25 36.55
CA LEU A 453 -8.80 -30.75 35.78
C LEU A 453 -9.57 -29.58 36.46
N LEU A 454 -9.63 -29.55 37.79
CA LEU A 454 -10.24 -28.44 38.55
C LEU A 454 -9.47 -27.13 38.34
N LEU A 455 -8.16 -27.18 38.51
CA LEU A 455 -7.27 -26.03 38.34
C LEU A 455 -7.33 -25.50 36.92
N THR A 456 -7.45 -26.36 35.92
CA THR A 456 -7.63 -25.93 34.53
C THR A 456 -8.93 -25.17 34.31
N ASN A 457 -10.07 -25.73 34.74
CA ASN A 457 -11.37 -25.10 34.52
C ASN A 457 -11.46 -23.74 35.25
N ALA A 458 -10.89 -23.67 36.45
CA ALA A 458 -10.77 -22.45 37.24
C ALA A 458 -9.89 -21.41 36.53
N ALA A 459 -8.69 -21.80 36.06
CA ALA A 459 -7.76 -20.90 35.37
C ALA A 459 -8.33 -20.40 34.03
N PHE A 460 -8.90 -21.29 33.22
CA PHE A 460 -9.48 -20.93 31.93
C PHE A 460 -10.63 -19.92 32.10
N SER A 461 -11.53 -20.17 33.06
CA SER A 461 -12.66 -19.28 33.32
C SER A 461 -12.21 -17.92 33.88
N THR A 462 -11.18 -17.90 34.72
CA THR A 462 -10.55 -16.65 35.20
C THR A 462 -9.99 -15.82 34.05
N VAL A 463 -9.22 -16.47 33.16
CA VAL A 463 -8.61 -15.81 31.99
C VAL A 463 -9.67 -15.27 31.05
N MET A 464 -10.74 -16.04 30.79
CA MET A 464 -11.86 -15.59 29.96
C MET A 464 -12.62 -14.42 30.59
N GLY A 465 -12.80 -14.42 31.92
CA GLY A 465 -13.41 -13.30 32.65
C GLY A 465 -12.57 -12.02 32.55
N VAL A 466 -11.26 -12.11 32.75
CA VAL A 466 -10.33 -10.98 32.57
C VAL A 466 -10.33 -10.49 31.13
N ALA A 467 -10.22 -11.40 30.15
CA ALA A 467 -10.18 -11.03 28.74
C ALA A 467 -11.49 -10.38 28.27
N GLY A 468 -12.64 -10.93 28.67
CA GLY A 468 -13.95 -10.37 28.35
C GLY A 468 -14.13 -8.97 28.92
N ASP A 469 -13.72 -8.74 30.17
CA ASP A 469 -13.82 -7.44 30.81
C ASP A 469 -12.86 -6.40 30.21
N LEU A 470 -11.63 -6.79 29.85
CA LEU A 470 -10.70 -5.90 29.16
C LEU A 470 -11.26 -5.45 27.81
N VAL A 471 -11.89 -6.36 27.06
CA VAL A 471 -12.56 -6.02 25.79
C VAL A 471 -13.74 -5.07 26.04
N GLN A 472 -14.55 -5.35 27.04
CA GLN A 472 -15.74 -4.55 27.36
C GLN A 472 -15.39 -3.14 27.85
N GLN A 473 -14.43 -3.00 28.76
CA GLN A 473 -13.97 -1.69 29.23
C GLN A 473 -13.33 -0.88 28.12
N HIS A 474 -12.59 -1.54 27.22
CA HIS A 474 -12.02 -0.87 26.07
C HIS A 474 -13.12 -0.35 25.12
N TYR A 475 -14.16 -1.15 24.87
CA TYR A 475 -15.33 -0.71 24.10
C TYR A 475 -16.06 0.49 24.75
N GLU A 476 -16.19 0.52 26.07
CA GLU A 476 -16.83 1.62 26.79
C GLU A 476 -16.01 2.91 26.74
N ILE A 477 -14.68 2.82 26.83
CA ILE A 477 -13.78 3.97 26.64
C ILE A 477 -13.84 4.48 25.19
N LEU A 478 -13.91 3.57 24.21
CA LEU A 478 -14.01 3.92 22.79
C LEU A 478 -15.37 4.54 22.40
N THR A 479 -16.40 4.41 23.24
CA THR A 479 -17.75 4.95 22.99
C THR A 479 -18.10 6.11 23.91
N ASP A 480 -17.10 6.73 24.54
CA ASP A 480 -17.22 7.84 25.51
C ASP A 480 -18.21 7.54 26.67
N LYS A 481 -18.36 6.26 27.02
CA LYS A 481 -19.18 5.83 28.18
C LYS A 481 -18.38 5.85 29.48
N GLU A 482 -17.05 5.74 29.39
CA GLU A 482 -16.13 5.73 30.53
C GLU A 482 -14.83 6.46 30.17
N ASP A 483 -14.32 7.29 31.06
CA ASP A 483 -13.18 8.16 30.74
C ASP A 483 -11.82 7.44 30.84
N HIS A 484 -11.76 6.32 31.59
CA HIS A 484 -10.51 5.61 31.85
C HIS A 484 -10.73 4.16 32.27
N TRP A 485 -9.67 3.37 32.15
CA TRP A 485 -9.66 1.96 32.53
C TRP A 485 -9.76 1.76 34.05
N LYS A 486 -10.61 0.83 34.49
CA LYS A 486 -10.92 0.52 35.89
C LYS A 486 -10.31 -0.84 36.29
N PRO A 487 -9.11 -0.88 36.89
CA PRO A 487 -8.42 -2.13 37.27
C PRO A 487 -9.23 -3.02 38.20
N VAL A 488 -9.93 -2.41 39.16
CA VAL A 488 -10.71 -3.12 40.18
C VAL A 488 -11.82 -3.95 39.56
N ARG A 489 -12.47 -3.45 38.51
CA ARG A 489 -13.51 -4.17 37.77
C ARG A 489 -12.95 -5.42 37.08
N THR A 490 -11.77 -5.31 36.45
CA THR A 490 -11.11 -6.47 35.82
C THR A 490 -10.72 -7.54 36.83
N ILE A 491 -10.26 -7.13 38.01
CA ILE A 491 -10.00 -8.06 39.12
C ILE A 491 -11.29 -8.77 39.56
N HIS A 492 -12.41 -8.05 39.68
CA HIS A 492 -13.70 -8.65 40.02
C HIS A 492 -14.19 -9.65 38.96
N MET A 493 -14.03 -9.33 37.67
CA MET A 493 -14.41 -10.25 36.59
C MET A 493 -13.50 -11.48 36.52
N GLY A 494 -12.20 -11.32 36.82
CA GLY A 494 -11.31 -12.47 37.03
C GLY A 494 -11.75 -13.35 38.19
N ALA A 495 -12.08 -12.76 39.34
CA ALA A 495 -12.58 -13.49 40.51
C ALA A 495 -13.91 -14.21 40.23
N ALA A 496 -14.84 -13.58 39.51
CA ALA A 496 -16.09 -14.19 39.06
C ALA A 496 -15.83 -15.36 38.08
N GLY A 497 -14.85 -15.20 37.18
CA GLY A 497 -14.38 -16.26 36.30
C GLY A 497 -13.84 -17.46 37.10
N LEU A 498 -13.02 -17.21 38.13
CA LEU A 498 -12.48 -18.24 39.01
C LEU A 498 -13.59 -19.04 39.70
N THR A 499 -14.56 -18.35 40.32
CA THR A 499 -15.70 -19.01 41.00
C THR A 499 -16.53 -19.82 40.02
N THR A 500 -16.81 -19.28 38.83
CA THR A 500 -17.59 -19.97 37.79
C THR A 500 -16.88 -21.22 37.30
N GLY A 501 -15.56 -21.17 37.12
CA GLY A 501 -14.77 -22.32 36.71
C GLY A 501 -14.77 -23.45 37.74
N ILE A 502 -14.71 -23.11 39.03
CA ILE A 502 -14.80 -24.09 40.14
C ILE A 502 -16.20 -24.72 40.18
N VAL A 503 -17.27 -23.91 40.13
CA VAL A 503 -18.65 -24.41 40.16
C VAL A 503 -18.94 -25.29 38.93
N SER A 504 -18.52 -24.85 37.74
CA SER A 504 -18.71 -25.59 36.49
C SER A 504 -18.00 -26.94 36.50
N HIS A 505 -16.82 -27.01 37.14
CA HIS A 505 -16.10 -28.27 37.32
C HIS A 505 -16.91 -29.26 38.19
N TYR A 506 -17.37 -28.84 39.37
CA TYR A 506 -18.16 -29.70 40.25
C TYR A 506 -19.54 -30.04 39.68
N TRP A 507 -20.16 -29.12 38.93
CA TRP A 507 -21.40 -29.38 38.19
C TRP A 507 -21.22 -30.46 37.14
N SER A 508 -20.10 -30.43 36.40
CA SER A 508 -19.76 -31.44 35.40
C SER A 508 -19.51 -32.81 36.05
N LEU A 509 -18.84 -32.86 37.20
CA LEU A 509 -18.66 -34.08 37.99
C LEU A 509 -20.00 -34.63 38.52
N PHE A 510 -20.88 -33.76 39.01
CA PHE A 510 -22.22 -34.15 39.48
C PHE A 510 -23.04 -34.79 38.36
N TRP A 511 -23.04 -34.19 37.17
CA TRP A 511 -23.69 -34.75 35.98
C TRP A 511 -23.11 -36.10 35.58
N TYR A 512 -21.78 -36.24 35.63
CA TYR A 512 -21.09 -37.49 35.32
C TYR A 512 -21.46 -38.61 36.31
N CYS A 513 -21.47 -38.32 37.61
CA CYS A 513 -21.88 -39.27 38.66
C CYS A 513 -23.39 -39.60 38.61
N SER A 514 -24.24 -38.63 38.27
CA SER A 514 -25.69 -38.82 38.11
C SER A 514 -26.00 -39.77 36.95
N ASN A 515 -25.32 -39.61 35.81
CA ASN A 515 -25.48 -40.50 34.66
C ASN A 515 -24.93 -41.91 34.94
N ILE A 516 -23.82 -42.06 35.67
CA ILE A 516 -23.31 -43.38 36.08
C ILE A 516 -24.32 -44.10 36.99
N ARG A 517 -24.91 -43.42 38.00
CA ARG A 517 -25.96 -44.03 38.84
C ARG A 517 -27.18 -44.46 38.03
N ARG A 518 -27.56 -43.66 37.02
CA ARG A 518 -28.67 -43.97 36.11
C ARG A 518 -28.37 -45.21 35.26
N ILE A 519 -27.14 -45.34 34.76
CA ILE A 519 -26.66 -46.51 34.00
C ILE A 519 -26.63 -47.76 34.89
N TYR A 520 -26.07 -47.70 36.09
CA TYR A 520 -26.06 -48.84 37.03
C TYR A 520 -27.49 -49.30 37.40
N SER A 521 -28.41 -48.36 37.68
CA SER A 521 -29.80 -48.72 37.98
C SER A 521 -30.56 -49.34 36.80
N THR A 522 -30.09 -49.10 35.57
CA THR A 522 -30.66 -49.64 34.34
C THR A 522 -30.10 -51.04 34.06
N VAL A 523 -28.80 -51.24 34.33
CA VAL A 523 -28.14 -52.55 34.21
C VAL A 523 -28.63 -53.52 35.30
N GLU A 524 -28.77 -53.07 36.54
CA GLU A 524 -29.28 -53.88 37.65
C GLU A 524 -30.73 -54.36 37.41
N ARG A 525 -31.60 -53.46 36.93
CA ARG A 525 -32.97 -53.83 36.52
C ARG A 525 -33.03 -54.81 35.36
N ARG A 526 -32.04 -54.78 34.47
CA ARG A 526 -31.95 -55.68 33.31
C ARG A 526 -31.49 -57.08 33.72
N ILE A 527 -30.48 -57.15 34.61
CA ILE A 527 -29.98 -58.42 35.17
C ILE A 527 -31.06 -59.12 36.01
N ILE A 528 -31.83 -58.38 36.83
CA ILE A 528 -32.93 -58.95 37.62
C ILE A 528 -34.06 -59.48 36.70
N ARG A 529 -34.41 -58.76 35.63
CA ARG A 529 -35.41 -59.23 34.66
C ARG A 529 -34.97 -60.48 33.92
N GLU A 530 -33.74 -60.51 33.42
CA GLU A 530 -33.21 -61.65 32.67
C GLU A 530 -33.01 -62.88 33.59
N GLY A 531 -32.62 -62.68 34.85
CA GLY A 531 -32.50 -63.76 35.84
C GLY A 531 -33.85 -64.38 36.28
N ILE A 532 -34.93 -63.58 36.35
CA ILE A 532 -36.27 -64.09 36.65
C ILE A 532 -36.84 -64.87 35.44
N GLN A 533 -36.54 -64.44 34.21
CA GLN A 533 -37.01 -65.10 33.00
C GLN A 533 -36.33 -66.47 32.76
N ASP A 534 -35.06 -66.63 33.12
CA ASP A 534 -34.34 -67.91 33.04
C ASP A 534 -34.73 -68.91 34.15
N LEU A 535 -35.29 -68.42 35.26
CA LEU A 535 -35.85 -69.25 36.33
C LEU A 535 -37.22 -69.84 35.95
N TYR A 536 -38.04 -69.09 35.20
CA TYR A 536 -39.33 -69.59 34.71
C TYR A 536 -39.18 -70.61 33.57
N SER A 537 -38.21 -70.45 32.66
CA SER A 537 -37.99 -71.37 31.54
C SER A 537 -37.45 -72.75 31.95
N ARG A 538 -36.88 -72.89 33.15
CA ARG A 538 -36.33 -74.15 33.67
C ARG A 538 -37.31 -75.00 34.48
N VAL A 539 -38.50 -74.47 34.80
CA VAL A 539 -39.53 -75.21 35.56
C VAL A 539 -40.52 -75.93 34.64
N ASP A 540 -40.67 -75.50 33.38
CA ASP A 540 -41.66 -76.04 32.42
C ASP A 540 -41.23 -77.36 31.72
N HIS A 541 -40.14 -78.01 32.12
CA HIS A 541 -39.62 -79.25 31.51
C HIS A 541 -39.77 -80.54 32.34
N LEU A 542 -40.68 -80.58 33.32
CA LEU A 542 -41.11 -81.83 33.96
C LEU A 542 -42.62 -82.06 33.72
N ALA A 543 -42.92 -82.98 32.80
CA ALA A 543 -44.24 -83.48 32.35
C ALA A 543 -45.05 -84.17 33.51
N PRO A 544 -46.26 -84.79 33.34
CA PRO A 544 -46.98 -85.10 32.09
C PRO A 544 -48.55 -85.11 32.12
N SER A 545 -49.13 -85.17 30.90
CA SER A 545 -50.24 -86.03 30.42
C SER A 545 -51.53 -86.33 31.24
N THR A 546 -52.66 -86.06 30.57
CA THR A 546 -53.90 -86.88 30.39
C THR A 546 -55.00 -87.04 31.46
N ILE A 547 -56.23 -86.92 30.94
CA ILE A 547 -57.51 -87.64 31.20
C ILE A 547 -58.61 -86.93 32.02
N CYS A 548 -59.78 -86.92 31.37
CA CYS A 548 -61.16 -86.60 31.77
C CYS A 548 -61.57 -85.14 31.94
#